data_AF-A0A845M006-F1
#
_entry.id   AF-A0A845M006-F1
#
_cell.length_a   1.000
_cell.length_b   1.000
_cell.length_c   1.000
_cell.angle_alpha   90.00
_cell.angle_beta   90.00
_cell.angle_gamma   90.00
#
_symmetry.space_group_name_H-M   'P 1'
#
loop_
_entity.id
_entity.type
_entity.pdbx_description
1 polymer ?
#
loop_
_entity_poly.entity_id
_entity_poly.type
_entity_poly.pdbx_seq_one_letter_code
_entity_poly.pdbx_strand_id
1 'polypeptide(L)'
;MFDRRIIFIALVIQAVCAFFFISDILSAHIGFRAEPISWRLREIIEIGAAFGLVLGFVLGAVALYRAQQRHRQAEAKLRAASGAFMEMVEDAFDDWGLTPAERDVALFSIKGFSVPEIAALRSTSEGTVKAQTNAIYRKAGVNGRSQLLGHFIEGLVEVAPTPAPVPVPVDTAPQAADKVG
;
A
#
# COMPACT_ATOMS: atom_id res chain seq x y z
N MET A 1 -6.45 4.52 -13.23
CA MET A 1 -7.08 3.46 -14.06
C MET A 1 -6.48 3.36 -15.46
N PHE A 2 -6.08 4.47 -16.09
CA PHE A 2 -5.39 4.49 -17.39
C PHE A 2 -4.12 3.64 -17.44
N ASP A 3 -3.22 3.75 -16.45
CA ASP A 3 -1.99 2.94 -16.38
C ASP A 3 -2.26 1.43 -16.46
N ARG A 4 -3.27 0.93 -15.73
CA ARG A 4 -3.60 -0.49 -15.68
C ARG A 4 -4.21 -1.00 -16.99
N ARG A 5 -4.99 -0.16 -17.68
CA ARG A 5 -5.55 -0.48 -18.99
C ARG A 5 -4.46 -0.52 -20.07
N ILE A 6 -3.52 0.42 -20.05
CA ILE A 6 -2.39 0.46 -21.01
C ILE A 6 -1.49 -0.77 -20.84
N ILE A 7 -1.14 -1.13 -19.60
CA ILE A 7 -0.32 -2.33 -19.33
C ILE A 7 -1.03 -3.60 -19.78
N PHE A 8 -2.34 -3.71 -19.50
CA PHE A 8 -3.12 -4.87 -19.91
C PHE A 8 -3.21 -4.99 -21.44
N ILE A 9 -3.47 -3.89 -22.16
CA ILE A 9 -3.51 -3.89 -23.63
C ILE A 9 -2.13 -4.26 -24.21
N ALA A 10 -1.05 -3.69 -23.67
CA ALA A 10 0.31 -4.02 -24.10
C ALA A 10 0.63 -5.52 -23.88
N LEU A 11 0.21 -6.08 -22.75
CA LEU A 11 0.41 -7.50 -22.42
C LEU A 11 -0.39 -8.43 -23.34
N VAL A 12 -1.63 -8.06 -23.68
CA VAL A 12 -2.45 -8.81 -24.65
C VAL A 12 -1.81 -8.78 -26.04
N ILE A 13 -1.39 -7.60 -26.51
CA ILE A 13 -0.69 -7.46 -27.80
C ILE A 13 0.57 -8.33 -27.82
N GLN A 14 1.36 -8.30 -26.74
CA GLN A 14 2.58 -9.08 -26.63
C GLN A 14 2.33 -10.59 -26.60
N ALA A 15 1.28 -11.05 -25.90
CA ALA A 15 0.90 -12.46 -25.88
C ALA A 15 0.51 -12.97 -27.27
N VAL A 16 -0.23 -12.14 -28.05
CA VAL A 16 -0.59 -12.46 -29.43
C VAL A 16 0.67 -12.51 -30.31
N CYS A 17 1.55 -11.50 -30.24
CA CYS A 17 2.81 -11.51 -30.99
C CYS A 17 3.71 -12.71 -30.65
N ALA A 18 3.87 -13.01 -29.36
CA ALA A 18 4.65 -14.15 -28.88
C ALA A 18 4.07 -15.48 -29.40
N PHE A 19 2.75 -15.64 -29.35
CA PHE A 19 2.07 -16.83 -29.84
C PHE A 19 2.31 -17.04 -31.35
N PHE A 20 2.14 -16.00 -32.17
CA PHE A 20 2.42 -16.09 -33.61
C PHE A 20 3.88 -16.43 -33.91
N PHE A 21 4.83 -15.81 -33.19
CA PHE A 21 6.27 -16.06 -33.38
C PHE A 21 6.68 -17.48 -32.98
N ILE A 22 6.19 -17.96 -31.83
CA ILE A 22 6.41 -19.34 -31.39
C ILE A 22 5.80 -20.33 -32.39
N SER A 23 4.58 -20.05 -32.89
CA SER A 23 3.92 -20.91 -33.86
C SER A 23 4.67 -20.97 -35.19
N ASP A 24 5.28 -19.88 -35.65
CA ASP A 24 6.08 -19.86 -36.88
C ASP A 24 7.39 -20.65 -36.71
N ILE A 25 8.11 -20.43 -35.60
CA ILE A 25 9.34 -21.19 -35.27
C ILE A 25 9.03 -22.70 -35.16
N LEU A 26 7.94 -23.05 -34.49
CA LEU A 26 7.55 -24.45 -34.29
C LEU A 26 7.13 -25.12 -35.61
N SER A 27 6.41 -24.41 -36.47
CA SER A 27 6.06 -24.89 -37.81
C SER A 27 7.30 -25.14 -38.67
N ALA A 28 8.29 -24.23 -38.60
CA ALA A 28 9.57 -24.37 -39.28
C ALA A 28 10.41 -25.56 -38.76
N HIS A 29 10.31 -25.88 -37.46
CA HIS A 29 11.07 -26.99 -36.85
C HIS A 29 10.39 -28.36 -37.03
N ILE A 30 9.05 -28.43 -37.06
CA ILE A 30 8.28 -29.68 -37.20
C ILE A 30 8.19 -30.15 -38.66
N GLY A 31 8.57 -29.33 -39.64
CA GLY A 31 8.72 -29.77 -41.04
C GLY A 31 7.39 -29.98 -41.78
N PHE A 32 6.29 -29.39 -41.31
CA PHE A 32 5.07 -29.29 -42.10
C PHE A 32 5.30 -28.34 -43.28
N ARG A 33 5.53 -28.89 -44.48
CA ARG A 33 5.44 -28.14 -45.74
C ARG A 33 3.96 -27.80 -46.00
N ALA A 34 3.46 -26.75 -45.37
CA ALA A 34 2.31 -26.03 -45.90
C ALA A 34 2.79 -25.11 -47.04
N GLU A 35 2.12 -25.16 -48.18
CA GLU A 35 2.33 -24.40 -49.43
C GLU A 35 2.65 -22.89 -49.24
N PRO A 36 3.27 -22.22 -50.25
CA PRO A 36 4.22 -21.13 -50.04
C PRO A 36 3.55 -19.81 -49.69
N ILE A 37 3.59 -19.44 -48.41
CA ILE A 37 3.47 -18.05 -48.00
C ILE A 37 4.66 -17.30 -48.61
N SER A 38 4.40 -16.21 -49.35
CA SER A 38 5.47 -15.43 -49.99
C SER A 38 6.52 -15.01 -48.96
N TRP A 39 7.81 -15.23 -49.26
CA TRP A 39 8.94 -14.94 -48.38
C TRP A 39 8.87 -13.53 -47.74
N ARG A 40 8.40 -12.54 -48.51
CA ARG A 40 8.19 -11.15 -48.07
C ARG A 40 7.17 -11.02 -46.93
N LEU A 41 6.08 -11.78 -46.98
CA LEU A 41 5.05 -11.72 -45.92
C LEU A 41 5.58 -12.33 -44.61
N ARG A 42 6.37 -13.40 -44.70
CA ARG A 42 7.01 -14.03 -43.54
C ARG A 42 8.00 -13.08 -42.87
N GLU A 43 8.84 -12.41 -43.65
CA GLU A 43 9.83 -11.46 -43.14
C GLU A 43 9.17 -10.24 -42.45
N ILE A 44 8.07 -9.72 -43.00
CA ILE A 44 7.30 -8.63 -42.37
C ILE A 44 6.67 -9.07 -41.04
N ILE A 45 6.12 -10.29 -40.99
CA ILE A 45 5.52 -10.84 -39.76
C ILE A 45 6.60 -11.04 -38.69
N GLU A 46 7.78 -11.54 -39.07
CA GLU A 46 8.89 -11.78 -38.15
C GLU A 46 9.42 -10.47 -37.54
N ILE A 47 9.64 -9.45 -38.37
CA ILE A 47 10.07 -8.12 -37.93
C ILE A 47 9.00 -7.46 -37.04
N GLY A 48 7.73 -7.58 -37.42
CA GLY A 48 6.60 -7.05 -36.64
C GLY A 48 6.48 -7.72 -35.27
N ALA A 49 6.66 -9.04 -35.20
CA ALA A 49 6.65 -9.80 -33.95
C ALA A 49 7.83 -9.42 -33.04
N ALA A 50 9.05 -9.32 -33.60
CA ALA A 50 10.23 -8.88 -32.86
C ALA A 50 10.04 -7.46 -32.29
N PHE A 51 9.51 -6.54 -33.10
CA PHE A 51 9.22 -5.17 -32.66
C PHE A 51 8.18 -5.14 -31.53
N GLY A 52 7.09 -5.89 -31.66
CA GLY A 52 6.05 -6.01 -30.63
C GLY A 52 6.58 -6.58 -29.30
N LEU A 53 7.46 -7.59 -29.37
CA LEU A 53 8.12 -8.18 -28.20
C LEU A 53 9.04 -7.18 -27.49
N VAL A 54 9.87 -6.45 -28.25
CA VAL A 54 10.77 -5.43 -27.69
C VAL A 54 9.97 -4.30 -27.06
N LEU A 55 8.95 -3.79 -27.75
CA LEU A 55 8.11 -2.72 -27.24
C LEU A 55 7.38 -3.14 -25.95
N GLY A 56 6.77 -4.33 -25.96
CA GLY A 56 6.08 -4.87 -24.79
C GLY A 56 7.02 -5.12 -23.61
N PHE A 57 8.22 -5.67 -23.85
CA PHE A 57 9.25 -5.81 -22.82
C PHE A 57 9.66 -4.47 -22.21
N VAL A 58 9.90 -3.44 -23.04
CA VAL A 58 10.27 -2.09 -22.57
C VAL A 58 9.14 -1.48 -21.75
N LEU A 59 7.89 -1.54 -22.22
CA LEU A 59 6.73 -1.04 -21.48
C LEU A 59 6.52 -1.79 -20.16
N GLY A 60 6.68 -3.11 -20.17
CA GLY A 60 6.61 -3.96 -18.98
C GLY A 60 7.69 -3.62 -17.97
N ALA A 61 8.94 -3.46 -18.42
CA ALA A 61 10.06 -3.05 -17.58
C ALA A 61 9.80 -1.66 -16.96
N VAL A 62 9.40 -0.66 -17.76
CA VAL A 62 9.08 0.68 -17.26
C VAL A 62 7.93 0.65 -16.25
N ALA A 63 6.88 -0.13 -16.51
CA ALA A 63 5.77 -0.30 -15.59
C ALA A 63 6.22 -0.92 -14.27
N LEU A 64 7.07 -1.95 -14.32
CA LEU A 64 7.63 -2.61 -13.14
C LEU A 64 8.51 -1.66 -12.32
N TYR A 65 9.41 -0.91 -12.98
CA TYR A 65 10.25 0.08 -12.31
C TYR A 65 9.41 1.16 -11.62
N ARG A 66 8.37 1.67 -12.28
CA ARG A 66 7.44 2.65 -11.68
C ARG A 66 6.65 2.05 -10.52
N ALA A 67 6.19 0.81 -10.64
CA ALA A 67 5.47 0.12 -9.57
C ALA A 67 6.35 -0.07 -8.33
N GLN A 68 7.63 -0.47 -8.50
CA GLN A 68 8.56 -0.59 -7.40
C GLN A 68 8.87 0.75 -6.73
N GLN A 69 9.05 1.83 -7.50
CA GLN A 69 9.26 3.17 -6.92
C GLN A 69 8.05 3.63 -6.08
N ARG A 70 6.82 3.41 -6.59
CA ARG A 70 5.59 3.72 -5.84
C ARG A 70 5.51 2.91 -4.54
N HIS A 71 5.88 1.63 -4.57
CA HIS A 71 5.93 0.79 -3.38
C HIS A 71 6.91 1.33 -2.33
N ARG A 72 8.15 1.65 -2.75
CA ARG A 72 9.17 2.21 -1.86
C ARG A 72 8.74 3.52 -1.21
N GLN A 73 8.06 4.39 -1.97
CA GLN A 73 7.55 5.65 -1.41
C GLN A 73 6.42 5.41 -0.39
N ALA A 74 5.52 4.46 -0.65
CA ALA A 74 4.47 4.10 0.29
C ALA A 74 5.06 3.50 1.59
N GLU A 75 6.02 2.58 1.46
CA GLU A 75 6.73 2.01 2.61
C GLU A 75 7.52 3.08 3.39
N ALA A 76 8.20 4.00 2.70
CA ALA A 76 8.94 5.08 3.34
C ALA A 76 8.01 6.01 4.14
N LYS A 77 6.85 6.37 3.58
CA LYS A 77 5.84 7.17 4.28
C LYS A 77 5.28 6.44 5.50
N LEU A 78 4.98 5.14 5.36
CA LEU A 78 4.51 4.33 6.47
C LEU A 78 5.57 4.23 7.57
N ARG A 79 6.83 3.96 7.22
CA ARG A 79 7.94 3.91 8.18
C ARG A 79 8.15 5.25 8.89
N ALA A 80 8.07 6.37 8.17
CA ALA A 80 8.18 7.69 8.76
C ALA A 80 7.03 7.96 9.75
N ALA A 81 5.78 7.65 9.36
CA ALA A 81 4.61 7.80 10.23
C ALA A 81 4.69 6.89 11.46
N SER A 82 5.08 5.62 11.29
CA SER A 82 5.29 4.70 12.40
C SER A 82 6.43 5.14 13.33
N GLY A 83 7.50 5.71 12.77
CA GLY A 83 8.61 6.26 13.54
C GLY A 83 8.17 7.44 14.42
N ALA A 84 7.50 8.42 13.83
CA ALA A 84 6.96 9.58 14.56
C ALA A 84 5.95 9.18 15.64
N PHE A 85 5.11 8.18 15.37
CA PHE A 85 4.21 7.63 16.37
C PHE A 85 4.96 6.97 17.53
N MET A 86 6.01 6.19 17.24
CA MET A 86 6.80 5.53 18.27
C MET A 86 7.57 6.54 19.13
N GLU A 87 8.07 7.62 18.54
CA GLU A 87 8.68 8.74 19.27
C GLU A 87 7.68 9.37 20.25
N MET A 88 6.45 9.68 19.79
CA MET A 88 5.38 10.15 20.67
C MET A 88 5.04 9.17 21.80
N VAL A 89 5.08 7.87 21.54
CA VAL A 89 4.85 6.84 22.58
C VAL A 89 5.98 6.83 23.60
N GLU A 90 7.22 6.93 23.15
CA GLU A 90 8.41 6.97 24.01
C GLU A 90 8.42 8.22 24.90
N ASP A 91 8.14 9.40 24.33
CA ASP A 91 8.04 10.66 25.06
C ASP A 91 6.97 10.59 26.16
N ALA A 92 5.79 10.07 25.85
CA ALA A 92 4.72 9.89 26.84
C ALA A 92 5.14 8.92 27.96
N PHE A 93 5.86 7.85 27.63
CA PHE A 93 6.34 6.89 28.62
C PHE A 93 7.41 7.48 29.55
N ASP A 94 8.25 8.37 29.01
CA ASP A 94 9.24 9.16 29.77
C ASP A 94 8.53 10.13 30.72
N ASP A 95 7.58 10.91 30.21
CA ASP A 95 6.80 11.89 30.98
C ASP A 95 6.03 11.24 32.14
N TRP A 96 5.45 10.05 31.91
CA TRP A 96 4.74 9.31 32.95
C TRP A 96 5.68 8.57 33.92
N GLY A 97 6.99 8.55 33.66
CA GLY A 97 7.97 7.82 34.47
C GLY A 97 7.68 6.32 34.51
N LEU A 98 7.37 5.73 33.35
CA LEU A 98 7.15 4.28 33.26
C LEU A 98 8.47 3.51 33.41
N THR A 99 8.44 2.50 34.28
CA THR A 99 9.53 1.53 34.41
C THR A 99 9.63 0.65 33.15
N PRO A 100 10.78 0.00 32.88
CA PRO A 100 10.92 -0.88 31.71
C PRO A 100 9.82 -1.94 31.62
N ALA A 101 9.45 -2.52 32.76
CA ALA A 101 8.38 -3.52 32.83
C ALA A 101 6.99 -2.95 32.52
N GLU A 102 6.70 -1.72 32.93
CA GLU A 102 5.44 -1.04 32.61
C GLU A 102 5.37 -0.64 31.14
N ARG A 103 6.49 -0.22 30.54
CA ARG A 103 6.57 0.11 29.11
C ARG A 103 6.19 -1.07 28.24
N ASP A 104 6.68 -2.26 28.56
CA ASP A 104 6.29 -3.49 27.85
C ASP A 104 4.78 -3.71 27.89
N VAL A 105 4.17 -3.61 29.09
CA VAL A 105 2.73 -3.81 29.29
C VAL A 105 1.92 -2.73 28.57
N ALA A 106 2.34 -1.47 28.64
CA ALA A 106 1.71 -0.37 27.92
C ALA A 106 1.76 -0.60 26.41
N LEU A 107 2.92 -0.97 25.88
CA LEU A 107 3.12 -1.24 24.45
C LEU A 107 2.23 -2.39 23.96
N PHE A 108 2.14 -3.49 24.71
CA PHE A 108 1.24 -4.59 24.34
C PHE A 108 -0.23 -4.19 24.44
N SER A 109 -0.59 -3.37 25.42
CA SER A 109 -1.95 -2.84 25.56
C SER A 109 -2.34 -1.94 24.39
N ILE A 110 -1.42 -1.09 23.92
CA ILE A 110 -1.58 -0.26 22.72
C ILE A 110 -1.76 -1.14 21.49
N LYS A 111 -0.97 -2.21 21.38
CA LYS A 111 -1.00 -3.16 20.24
C LYS A 111 -2.26 -4.03 20.14
N GLY A 112 -3.15 -4.04 21.13
CA GLY A 112 -4.38 -4.82 21.06
C GLY A 112 -4.46 -5.99 22.03
N PHE A 113 -3.35 -6.41 22.65
CA PHE A 113 -3.33 -7.62 23.49
C PHE A 113 -4.20 -7.50 24.75
N SER A 114 -4.74 -8.64 25.15
CA SER A 114 -5.48 -8.85 26.40
C SER A 114 -4.52 -9.17 27.56
N VAL A 115 -5.00 -9.04 28.80
CA VAL A 115 -4.19 -9.33 29.99
C VAL A 115 -3.59 -10.75 29.99
N PRO A 116 -4.34 -11.82 29.65
CA PRO A 116 -3.76 -13.16 29.56
C PRO A 116 -2.68 -13.29 28.48
N GLU A 117 -2.87 -12.66 27.32
CA GLU A 117 -1.87 -12.67 26.23
C GLU A 117 -0.59 -11.94 26.65
N ILE A 118 -0.72 -10.79 27.34
CA ILE A 118 0.42 -10.04 27.86
C ILE A 118 1.15 -10.86 28.92
N ALA A 119 0.43 -11.53 29.80
CA ALA A 119 0.99 -12.40 30.83
C ALA A 119 1.81 -13.54 30.20
N ALA A 120 1.27 -14.17 29.15
CA ALA A 120 1.98 -15.20 28.39
C ALA A 120 3.22 -14.65 27.67
N LEU A 121 3.10 -13.54 26.95
CA LEU A 121 4.20 -12.90 26.21
C LEU A 121 5.36 -12.48 27.14
N ARG A 122 5.02 -12.03 28.35
CA ARG A 122 6.00 -11.56 29.34
C ARG A 122 6.42 -12.63 30.34
N SER A 123 5.94 -13.87 30.19
CA SER A 123 6.19 -14.97 31.13
C SER A 123 5.96 -14.57 32.60
N THR A 124 4.84 -13.87 32.86
CA THR A 124 4.47 -13.34 34.18
C THR A 124 3.03 -13.69 34.53
N SER A 125 2.59 -13.40 35.75
CA SER A 125 1.21 -13.67 36.18
C SER A 125 0.25 -12.60 35.65
N GLU A 126 -1.01 -12.98 35.38
CA GLU A 126 -2.05 -11.99 35.07
C GLU A 126 -2.24 -10.95 36.17
N GLY A 127 -2.05 -11.33 37.44
CA GLY A 127 -2.11 -10.40 38.57
C GLY A 127 -1.05 -9.31 38.47
N THR A 128 0.17 -9.69 38.08
CA THR A 128 1.28 -8.76 37.83
C THR A 128 0.95 -7.81 36.68
N VAL A 129 0.40 -8.31 35.57
CA VAL A 129 -0.02 -7.48 34.44
C VAL A 129 -1.12 -6.51 34.87
N LYS A 130 -2.16 -6.96 35.59
CA LYS A 130 -3.25 -6.10 36.08
C LYS A 130 -2.73 -4.99 37.00
N ALA A 131 -1.81 -5.32 37.91
CA ALA A 131 -1.20 -4.34 38.80
C ALA A 131 -0.40 -3.29 38.02
N GLN A 132 0.40 -3.71 37.03
CA GLN A 132 1.15 -2.81 36.17
C GLN A 132 0.23 -1.95 35.29
N THR A 133 -0.81 -2.52 34.69
CA THR A 133 -1.82 -1.78 33.92
C THR A 133 -2.49 -0.70 34.76
N ASN A 134 -2.86 -0.99 36.01
CA ASN A 134 -3.44 0.00 36.92
C ASN A 134 -2.42 1.09 37.32
N ALA A 135 -1.15 0.73 37.50
CA ALA A 135 -0.09 1.70 37.75
C ALA A 135 0.12 2.64 36.55
N ILE A 136 0.11 2.09 35.32
CA ILE A 136 0.21 2.84 34.07
C ILE A 136 -0.95 3.84 33.96
N TYR A 137 -2.20 3.42 34.18
CA TYR A 137 -3.35 4.33 34.13
C TYR A 137 -3.25 5.47 35.13
N ARG A 138 -2.84 5.17 36.37
CA ARG A 138 -2.60 6.20 37.38
C ARG A 138 -1.49 7.19 36.99
N LYS A 139 -0.39 6.70 36.42
CA LYS A 139 0.74 7.54 36.00
C LYS A 139 0.39 8.40 34.78
N ALA A 140 -0.39 7.84 33.85
CA ALA A 140 -0.89 8.53 32.66
C ALA A 140 -2.10 9.45 32.94
N GLY A 141 -2.63 9.46 34.16
CA GLY A 141 -3.80 10.28 34.51
C GLY A 141 -5.11 9.86 33.84
N VAL A 142 -5.21 8.60 33.40
CA VAL A 142 -6.39 8.06 32.68
C VAL A 142 -7.09 6.98 33.50
N ASN A 143 -8.35 6.71 33.19
CA ASN A 143 -9.18 5.75 33.93
C ASN A 143 -9.26 4.36 33.27
N GLY A 144 -8.63 4.18 32.10
CA GLY A 144 -8.67 2.90 31.42
C GLY A 144 -8.05 2.92 30.03
N ARG A 145 -8.10 1.74 29.39
CA ARG A 145 -7.47 1.48 28.10
C ARG A 145 -7.93 2.40 26.98
N SER A 146 -9.24 2.66 26.89
CA SER A 146 -9.78 3.51 25.82
C SER A 146 -9.29 4.95 25.93
N GLN A 147 -9.16 5.48 27.15
CA GLN A 147 -8.61 6.83 27.38
C GLN A 147 -7.09 6.86 27.12
N LEU A 148 -6.35 5.82 27.53
CA LEU A 148 -4.93 5.68 27.20
C LEU A 148 -4.71 5.67 25.67
N LEU A 149 -5.52 4.91 24.93
CA LEU A 149 -5.46 4.88 23.47
C LEU A 149 -5.88 6.22 22.86
N GLY A 150 -6.89 6.89 23.42
CA GLY A 150 -7.34 8.21 23.00
C GLY A 150 -6.21 9.24 23.00
N HIS A 151 -5.41 9.28 24.07
CA HIS A 151 -4.24 10.16 24.18
C HIS A 151 -3.27 10.02 22.98
N PHE A 152 -3.00 8.79 22.54
CA PHE A 152 -2.12 8.54 21.39
C PHE A 152 -2.80 8.82 20.04
N ILE A 153 -4.12 8.65 19.95
CA ILE A 153 -4.88 8.95 18.73
C ILE A 153 -4.98 10.47 18.52
N GLU A 154 -5.21 11.24 19.59
CA GLU A 154 -5.26 12.71 19.53
C GLU A 154 -3.94 13.27 19.01
N GLY A 155 -2.81 12.80 19.55
CA GLY A 155 -1.50 13.19 19.06
C GLY A 155 -1.24 12.81 17.58
N LEU A 156 -1.74 11.66 17.12
CA LEU A 156 -1.67 11.29 15.69
C LEU A 156 -2.47 12.24 14.78
N VAL A 157 -3.63 12.72 15.25
CA VAL A 157 -4.49 13.63 14.49
C VAL A 157 -3.88 15.03 14.41
N GLU A 158 -3.19 15.48 15.45
CA GLU A 158 -2.47 16.77 15.45
C GLU A 158 -1.23 16.78 14.55
N VAL A 159 -0.53 15.65 14.44
CA VAL A 159 0.65 15.49 13.56
C VAL A 159 0.25 15.31 12.08
N ALA A 160 -0.98 14.88 11.80
CA ALA A 160 -1.46 14.75 10.43
C ALA A 160 -1.57 16.14 9.78
N PRO A 161 -0.87 16.42 8.66
CA PRO A 161 -1.00 17.69 7.98
C PRO A 161 -2.48 17.87 7.59
N THR A 162 -3.09 18.96 8.05
CA THR A 162 -4.46 19.32 7.70
C THR A 162 -4.61 19.18 6.19
N PRO A 163 -5.46 18.27 5.68
CA PRO A 163 -5.65 18.16 4.26
C PRO A 163 -6.15 19.51 3.77
N ALA A 164 -5.40 20.15 2.86
CA ALA A 164 -5.82 21.38 2.20
C ALA A 164 -7.28 21.17 1.74
N PRO A 165 -8.17 22.15 1.97
CA PRO A 165 -9.59 21.98 1.69
C PRO A 165 -9.75 21.51 0.25
N VAL A 166 -10.25 20.28 0.08
CA VAL A 166 -10.64 19.78 -1.22
C VAL A 166 -11.68 20.78 -1.75
N PRO A 167 -11.47 21.42 -2.91
CA PRO A 167 -12.46 22.32 -3.45
C PRO A 167 -13.72 21.50 -3.69
N VAL A 168 -14.74 21.71 -2.87
CA VAL A 168 -16.07 21.19 -3.13
C VAL A 168 -16.49 21.80 -4.46
N PRO A 169 -16.83 21.01 -5.50
CA PRO A 169 -17.35 21.55 -6.73
C PRO A 169 -18.58 22.38 -6.37
N VAL A 170 -18.50 23.70 -6.57
CA VAL A 170 -19.67 24.56 -6.51
C VAL A 170 -20.59 24.07 -7.62
N ASP A 171 -21.71 23.47 -7.23
CA ASP A 171 -22.75 23.04 -8.15
C ASP A 171 -23.38 24.31 -8.73
N THR A 172 -22.81 24.81 -9.82
CA THR A 172 -23.41 25.86 -10.64
C THR A 172 -24.60 25.26 -11.40
N ALA A 173 -25.68 25.01 -10.67
CA ALA A 173 -26.99 24.88 -11.27
C ALA A 173 -27.39 26.25 -11.87
N PRO A 174 -27.89 26.30 -13.11
CA PRO A 174 -28.31 27.56 -13.70
C PRO A 174 -29.53 28.09 -12.95
N GLN A 175 -29.44 29.32 -12.44
CA GLN A 175 -30.60 30.11 -12.05
C GLN A 175 -31.49 30.30 -13.28
N ALA A 176 -32.52 29.48 -13.39
CA ALA A 176 -33.58 29.66 -14.35
C ALA A 176 -34.46 30.83 -13.89
N ALA A 177 -34.22 31.98 -14.54
CA ALA A 177 -35.18 33.01 -14.92
C ALA A 177 -36.47 33.09 -14.08
N ASP A 178 -36.46 34.08 -13.20
CA ASP A 178 -37.60 34.94 -12.93
C ASP A 178 -38.37 35.23 -14.23
N LYS A 179 -39.60 34.73 -14.33
CA LYS A 179 -40.59 35.19 -15.30
C LYS A 179 -41.79 35.72 -14.52
N VAL A 180 -41.78 37.04 -14.40
CA VAL A 180 -42.93 37.92 -14.28
C VAL A 180 -43.95 37.57 -15.38
N GLY A 181 -45.23 37.43 -15.00
CA GLY A 181 -46.37 37.24 -15.90
C GLY A 181 -47.54 36.56 -15.20
#